data_AF-A0A819GXU3-F1
#
_entry.id   AF-A0A819GXU3-F1
#
_cell.length_a   1.000
_cell.length_b   1.000
_cell.length_c   1.000
_cell.angle_alpha   90.00
_cell.angle_beta   90.00
_cell.angle_gamma   90.00
#
_symmetry.space_group_name_H-M   'P 1'
#
loop_
_entity.id
_entity.type
_entity.pdbx_description
1 polymer ?
#
loop_
_entity_poly.entity_id
_entity_poly.type
_entity_poly.pdbx_seq_one_letter_code
_entity_poly.pdbx_strand_id
1 'polypeptide(L)'
;MSIFLIDTSSGQIIGIDFGSAFNAATIHLSVPELIPIRLTRQLTQLMSHIGTAGLFRATMIYRMNALRQNSDLLVSTMDVFIKEPLMEWMASFLFIL
;
A
#
# COMPACT_ATOMS: atom_id res chain seq x y z
N MET A 1 -12.75 -6.67 -0.70
CA MET A 1 -11.54 -7.50 -0.88
C MET A 1 -11.32 -7.70 -2.37
N SER A 2 -11.14 -6.58 -3.09
CA SER A 2 -10.99 -6.51 -4.54
C SER A 2 -9.62 -5.98 -4.96
N ILE A 3 -8.87 -5.37 -4.03
CA ILE A 3 -7.60 -4.68 -4.28
C ILE A 3 -6.36 -5.60 -4.20
N PHE A 4 -6.57 -6.91 -4.05
CA PHE A 4 -5.49 -7.90 -4.04
C PHE A 4 -5.83 -9.05 -4.99
N LEU A 5 -4.92 -9.35 -5.90
CA LEU A 5 -4.93 -10.56 -6.69
C LEU A 5 -3.91 -11.55 -6.13
N ILE A 6 -4.22 -12.84 -6.22
CA ILE A 6 -3.31 -13.92 -5.81
C ILE A 6 -2.99 -14.74 -7.04
N ASP A 7 -1.70 -14.83 -7.38
CA ASP A 7 -1.24 -15.82 -8.35
C ASP A 7 -1.31 -17.20 -7.71
N THR A 8 -2.15 -18.07 -8.25
CA THR A 8 -2.38 -19.42 -7.71
C THR A 8 -1.23 -20.38 -7.97
N SER A 9 -0.33 -20.07 -8.92
CA SER A 9 0.82 -20.89 -9.24
C SER A 9 1.99 -20.64 -8.28
N SER A 10 2.25 -19.37 -7.93
CA SER A 10 3.36 -18.97 -7.07
C SER A 10 2.96 -18.61 -5.63
N GLY A 11 1.67 -18.38 -5.39
CA GLY A 11 1.15 -17.86 -4.11
C GLY A 11 1.42 -16.37 -3.87
N GLN A 12 1.95 -15.64 -4.87
CA GLN A 12 2.26 -14.22 -4.73
C GLN A 12 1.00 -13.36 -4.67
N ILE A 13 1.03 -12.34 -3.82
CA ILE A 13 -0.04 -11.34 -3.68
C ILE A 13 0.37 -10.10 -4.47
N ILE A 14 -0.51 -9.63 -5.36
CA ILE A 14 -0.34 -8.43 -6.18
C ILE A 14 -1.40 -7.42 -5.76
N GLY A 15 -0.96 -6.24 -5.31
CA GLY A 15 -1.85 -5.11 -5.09
C GLY A 15 -2.32 -4.54 -6.42
N ILE A 16 -3.63 -4.30 -6.54
CA ILE A 16 -4.26 -3.66 -7.69
C ILE A 16 -5.12 -2.49 -7.21
N ASP A 17 -5.50 -1.62 -8.14
CA ASP A 17 -6.35 -0.46 -7.88
C ASP A 17 -5.71 0.57 -6.91
N PHE A 18 -4.75 1.34 -7.44
CA PHE A 18 -4.00 2.36 -6.71
C PHE A 18 -4.66 3.76 -6.76
N GLY A 19 -5.99 3.82 -6.93
CA GLY A 19 -6.72 5.08 -7.12
C GLY A 19 -6.66 6.05 -5.94
N SER A 20 -6.29 5.58 -4.75
CA SER A 20 -6.07 6.41 -3.57
C SER A 20 -4.60 6.33 -3.11
N ALA A 21 -3.85 7.40 -3.32
CA ALA A 21 -2.45 7.55 -2.92
C ALA A 21 -2.28 8.63 -1.84
N PHE A 22 -1.08 8.71 -1.23
CA PHE A 22 -0.67 9.78 -0.31
C PHE A 22 -1.69 10.11 0.80
N ASN A 23 -2.22 9.08 1.46
CA ASN A 23 -3.17 9.21 2.57
C ASN A 23 -4.56 9.77 2.18
N ALA A 24 -4.88 9.83 0.88
CA ALA A 24 -6.19 10.28 0.38
C ALA A 24 -7.35 9.47 0.98
N ALA A 25 -7.21 8.16 1.13
CA ALA A 25 -8.22 7.29 1.76
C ALA A 25 -8.53 7.69 3.22
N THR A 26 -7.56 8.23 3.94
CA THR A 26 -7.73 8.67 5.32
C THR A 26 -8.39 10.04 5.39
N ILE A 27 -8.14 10.91 4.41
CA ILE A 27 -8.55 12.32 4.43
C ILE A 27 -9.91 12.53 3.74
N HIS A 28 -10.17 11.81 2.64
CA HIS A 28 -11.28 12.11 1.72
C HIS A 28 -12.43 11.10 1.78
N LEU A 29 -12.22 9.90 2.29
CA LEU A 29 -13.33 8.93 2.46
C LEU A 29 -14.23 9.33 3.62
N SER A 30 -15.54 9.15 3.46
CA SER A 30 -16.51 9.37 4.54
C SER A 30 -16.24 8.49 5.76
N VAL A 31 -15.69 7.30 5.54
CA VAL A 31 -15.15 6.41 6.57
C VAL A 31 -13.65 6.24 6.32
N PRO A 32 -12.78 6.80 7.18
CA PRO A 32 -11.35 6.86 6.91
C PRO A 32 -10.67 5.49 7.08
N GLU A 33 -9.69 5.19 6.23
CA GLU A 33 -8.83 4.01 6.37
C GLU A 33 -7.65 4.31 7.31
N LEU A 34 -7.69 3.78 8.53
CA LEU A 34 -6.73 4.13 9.59
C LEU A 34 -5.49 3.22 9.65
N ILE A 35 -5.46 2.15 8.86
CA ILE A 35 -4.39 1.14 8.90
C ILE A 35 -3.49 1.26 7.67
N PRO A 36 -2.16 1.16 7.82
CA PRO A 36 -1.23 1.29 6.69
C PRO A 36 -1.18 0.03 5.81
N ILE A 37 -1.41 -1.15 6.41
CA ILE A 37 -1.44 -2.44 5.72
C ILE A 37 -2.58 -3.27 6.30
N ARG A 38 -3.37 -3.88 5.43
CA ARG A 38 -4.48 -4.76 5.81
C ARG A 38 -3.97 -6.14 6.25
N LEU A 39 -3.67 -6.29 7.54
CA LEU A 39 -3.31 -7.57 8.16
C LEU A 39 -4.54 -8.19 8.84
N THR A 40 -5.36 -8.92 8.09
CA THR A 40 -6.60 -9.52 8.62
C THR A 40 -6.35 -10.81 9.40
N ARG A 41 -7.39 -11.28 10.10
CA ARG A 41 -7.40 -12.57 10.79
C ARG A 41 -7.00 -13.74 9.89
N GLN A 42 -7.43 -13.75 8.63
CA GLN A 42 -7.10 -14.81 7.69
C GLN A 42 -5.59 -14.87 7.44
N LEU A 43 -4.95 -13.72 7.23
CA LEU A 43 -3.50 -13.63 7.04
C LEU A 43 -2.73 -13.99 8.31
N THR A 44 -3.20 -13.55 9.49
CA THR A 44 -2.55 -13.92 10.76
C THR A 44 -2.70 -15.40 11.09
N GLN A 45 -3.83 -16.02 10.72
CA GLN A 45 -4.05 -17.46 10.90
C GLN A 45 -3.16 -18.32 10.01
N LEU A 46 -2.87 -17.89 8.77
CA LEU A 46 -1.90 -18.55 7.90
C LEU A 46 -0.51 -18.62 8.55
N MET A 47 -0.17 -17.63 9.37
CA MET A 47 1.11 -17.56 10.09
C MET A 47 1.03 -18.14 11.51
N SER A 48 -0.06 -18.79 11.90
CA SER A 48 -0.37 -19.11 13.31
C SER A 48 0.73 -19.83 14.09
N HIS A 49 1.49 -20.72 13.45
CA HIS A 49 2.54 -21.51 14.11
C HIS A 49 3.81 -20.69 14.42
N ILE A 50 4.14 -19.71 13.58
CA ILE A 50 5.35 -18.86 13.71
C ILE A 50 4.99 -17.48 14.29
N GLY A 51 3.73 -17.08 14.14
CA GLY A 51 3.23 -15.74 14.44
C GLY A 51 3.71 -14.69 13.42
N THR A 52 3.15 -13.49 13.55
CA THR A 52 3.54 -12.33 12.73
C THR A 52 4.93 -11.80 13.08
N ALA A 53 5.43 -12.11 14.27
CA ALA A 53 6.75 -11.69 14.76
C ALA A 53 7.92 -12.43 14.08
N GLY A 54 7.67 -13.56 13.41
CA GLY A 54 8.69 -14.29 12.68
C GLY A 54 8.96 -13.69 11.30
N LEU A 55 8.80 -14.50 10.25
CA LEU A 55 9.19 -14.13 8.88
C LEU A 55 8.57 -12.81 8.43
N PHE A 56 7.29 -12.59 8.68
CA PHE A 56 6.59 -11.38 8.27
C PHE A 56 7.23 -10.10 8.84
N ARG A 57 7.45 -10.03 10.16
CA ARG A 57 8.12 -8.89 10.80
C ARG A 57 9.56 -8.74 10.34
N ALA A 58 10.32 -9.82 10.25
CA ALA A 58 11.72 -9.77 9.81
C ALA A 58 11.84 -9.22 8.38
N THR A 59 10.99 -9.69 7.46
CA THR A 59 10.93 -9.18 6.08
C THR A 59 10.53 -7.71 6.05
N MET A 60 9.52 -7.28 6.82
CA MET A 60 9.11 -5.87 6.85
C MET A 60 10.21 -4.95 7.37
N ILE A 61 10.92 -5.34 8.44
CA ILE A 61 12.05 -4.56 8.99
C ILE A 61 13.14 -4.44 7.94
N TYR A 62 13.54 -5.56 7.31
CA TYR A 62 14.58 -5.56 6.29
C TYR A 62 14.21 -4.67 5.10
N ARG A 63 12.98 -4.79 4.58
CA ARG A 63 12.50 -3.98 3.45
C ARG A 63 12.42 -2.49 3.81
N MET A 64 11.89 -2.15 4.99
CA MET A 64 11.81 -0.76 5.45
C MET A 64 13.20 -0.13 5.61
N ASN A 65 14.17 -0.89 6.13
CA ASN A 65 15.55 -0.42 6.24
C ASN A 65 16.18 -0.19 4.86
N ALA A 66 15.99 -1.12 3.92
CA ALA A 66 16.50 -0.99 2.56
C ALA A 66 15.92 0.24 1.84
N LEU A 67 14.61 0.48 1.98
CA LEU A 67 13.94 1.66 1.41
C LEU A 67 14.47 2.97 2.00
N ARG A 68 14.79 3.00 3.30
CA ARG A 68 15.32 4.20 3.97
C ARG A 68 16.77 4.49 3.62
N GLN A 69 17.60 3.46 3.48
CA GLN A 69 19.03 3.63 3.19
C GLN A 69 19.31 4.34 1.86
N ASN A 70 18.43 4.22 0.87
CA ASN A 70 18.56 4.87 -0.44
C ASN A 70 17.28 5.65 -0.79
N SER A 71 16.74 6.39 0.18
CA SER A 71 15.45 7.06 0.04
C SER A 71 15.46 8.26 -0.89
N ASP A 72 16.62 8.87 -1.19
CA ASP A 72 16.70 10.10 -1.99
C ASP A 72 16.05 9.95 -3.38
N LEU A 73 16.34 8.86 -4.08
CA LEU A 73 15.73 8.56 -5.38
C LEU A 73 14.21 8.37 -5.25
N LEU A 74 13.77 7.65 -4.21
CA LEU A 74 12.36 7.38 -3.97
C LEU A 74 11.60 8.67 -3.65
N VAL A 75 12.14 9.50 -2.76
CA VAL A 75 11.56 10.78 -2.35
C VAL A 75 11.52 11.75 -3.52
N SER A 76 12.60 11.85 -4.30
CA SER A 76 12.64 12.69 -5.50
C SER A 76 11.61 12.25 -6.54
N THR A 77 11.46 10.94 -6.75
CA THR A 77 10.44 10.41 -7.67
C THR A 77 9.03 10.71 -7.17
N MET A 78 8.78 10.55 -5.87
CA MET A 78 7.49 10.88 -5.24
C MET A 78 7.17 12.37 -5.33
N ASP A 79 8.16 13.24 -5.16
CA ASP A 79 7.99 14.70 -5.24
C ASP A 79 7.57 15.14 -6.65
N VAL A 80 8.18 14.54 -7.69
CA VAL A 80 7.76 14.75 -9.08
C VAL A 80 6.33 14.26 -9.29
N PHE A 81 6.00 13.06 -8.81
CA PHE A 81 4.68 12.46 -8.99
C PHE A 81 3.55 13.29 -8.34
N ILE A 82 3.77 13.83 -7.14
CA ILE A 82 2.76 14.67 -6.45
C ILE A 82 2.54 15.99 -7.19
N LYS A 83 3.58 16.55 -7.79
CA LYS A 83 3.53 17.82 -8.52
C LYS A 83 3.02 17.67 -9.95
N GLU A 84 2.77 16.45 -10.41
CA GLU A 84 2.33 16.20 -11.77
C GLU A 84 0.86 16.64 -11.97
N PRO A 85 0.58 17.61 -12.88
CA PRO A 85 -0.74 18.25 -12.99
C PRO A 85 -1.86 17.30 -13.44
N LEU A 86 -1.53 16.10 -13.94
CA LEU A 86 -2.50 15.06 -14.28
C LEU A 86 -3.25 14.53 -13.05
N MET A 87 -2.62 14.57 -11.86
CA MET A 87 -3.24 14.15 -10.61
C MET A 87 -4.34 15.12 -10.14
N GLU A 88 -4.17 16.43 -10.35
CA GLU A 88 -5.20 17.44 -10.08
C GLU A 88 -6.41 17.28 -11.02
N TRP A 89 -6.16 16.96 -12.30
CA TRP A 89 -7.22 16.79 -13.30
C TRP A 89 -8.07 15.52 -13.09
N MET A 90 -7.44 14.41 -12.71
CA MET A 90 -8.17 13.17 -12.41
C MET A 90 -9.02 13.27 -11.15
N ALA A 91 -8.55 14.00 -10.12
CA ALA A 91 -9.33 14.26 -8.92
C ALA A 91 -10.61 15.05 -9.26
N SER A 92 -10.56 16.02 -10.16
CA SER A 92 -11.74 16.81 -10.55
C SER A 92 -12.77 16.00 -11.36
N PHE A 93 -12.32 15.07 -12.21
CA PHE A 93 -13.21 14.25 -13.05
C PHE A 93 -14.02 13.19 -12.27
N LEU A 94 -13.47 12.69 -11.15
CA LEU A 94 -14.15 11.69 -10.29
C LEU A 94 -15.22 12.29 -9.37
N PHE A 95 -15.28 13.62 -9.21
CA PHE A 95 -16.30 14.30 -8.40
C PHE A 95 -17.50 14.81 -9.22
N ILE A 96 -17.46 14.71 -10.56
CA ILE A 96 -18.49 15.23 -11.48
C ILE A 96 -19.34 14.08 -12.10
N LEU A 97 -19.01 12.82 -11.81
CA LEU A 97 -19.81 11.63 -12.15
C LEU A 97 -20.29 10.93 -10.86
#